data_AF-A0A6M0C886-F1
#
_entry.id   AF-A0A6M0C886-F1
#
_cell.length_a   1.000
_cell.length_b   1.000
_cell.length_c   1.000
_cell.angle_alpha   90.00
_cell.angle_beta   90.00
_cell.angle_gamma   90.00
#
_symmetry.space_group_name_H-M   'P 1'
#
loop_
_entity.id
_entity.type
_entity.pdbx_description
1 polymer ?
#
loop_
_entity_poly.entity_id
_entity_poly.type
_entity_poly.pdbx_seq_one_letter_code
_entity_poly.pdbx_strand_id
1 'polypeptide(L)'
;MTASIHSEKRFQFNRQLWNRFVEIAQPYFYPVMPGSTRTFLGLLAMTLISVVAFTFCLTVGLTLAGQVIFPEFFSELAAQLVERINHLMGSPAPVVAIATLLINSFIIFCFRNPLKERWKQWSFLACLLFLSFAVNGMNVAISYVFRFLENALNQKEEAVFWQFLWIYAGIIILAVPVVITYRYIRLKLALYWR
;
A
#
# COMPACT_ATOMS: atom_id res chain seq x y z
N MET A 1 -25.33 -35.68 27.91
CA MET A 1 -25.09 -34.73 26.80
C MET A 1 -23.70 -34.13 26.99
N THR A 2 -22.69 -34.71 26.35
CA THR A 2 -21.29 -34.24 26.41
C THR A 2 -21.01 -33.43 25.15
N ALA A 3 -20.92 -32.11 25.31
CA ALA A 3 -20.62 -31.19 24.21
C ALA A 3 -19.15 -31.37 23.78
N SER A 4 -18.94 -31.84 22.55
CA SER A 4 -17.63 -31.87 21.91
C SER A 4 -17.19 -30.44 21.58
N ILE A 5 -16.17 -29.96 22.27
CA ILE A 5 -15.49 -28.70 21.98
C ILE A 5 -14.77 -28.87 20.64
N HIS A 6 -15.27 -28.21 19.59
CA HIS A 6 -14.55 -28.07 18.33
C HIS A 6 -13.27 -27.28 18.58
N SER A 7 -12.14 -27.99 18.61
CA SER A 7 -10.81 -27.37 18.56
C SER A 7 -10.66 -26.64 17.23
N GLU A 8 -10.67 -25.31 17.28
CA GLU A 8 -10.26 -24.46 16.16
C GLU A 8 -8.87 -24.89 15.69
N LYS A 9 -8.75 -25.33 14.44
CA LYS A 9 -7.47 -25.66 13.82
C LYS A 9 -6.59 -24.40 13.82
N ARG A 10 -5.71 -24.29 14.82
CA ARG A 10 -4.62 -23.29 14.81
C ARG A 10 -3.85 -23.44 13.50
N PHE A 11 -3.58 -22.33 12.84
CA PHE A 11 -2.80 -22.26 11.60
C PHE A 11 -1.43 -22.93 11.82
N GLN A 12 -1.29 -24.19 11.39
CA GLN A 12 -0.02 -24.92 11.50
C GLN A 12 0.85 -24.51 10.31
N PHE A 13 1.87 -23.68 10.58
CA PHE A 13 2.84 -23.30 9.57
C PHE A 13 3.64 -24.52 9.13
N ASN A 14 3.26 -25.11 7.99
CA ASN A 14 3.95 -26.28 7.44
C ASN A 14 5.21 -25.82 6.70
N ARG A 15 6.38 -26.10 7.29
CA ARG A 15 7.69 -25.79 6.71
C ARG A 15 7.91 -26.42 5.33
N GLN A 16 7.24 -27.53 5.03
CA GLN A 16 7.28 -28.17 3.72
C GLN A 16 6.54 -27.36 2.64
N LEU A 17 5.41 -26.74 2.98
CA LEU A 17 4.69 -25.82 2.09
C LEU A 17 5.54 -24.57 1.81
N TRP A 18 6.21 -24.04 2.83
CA TRP A 18 7.10 -22.90 2.69
C TRP A 18 8.26 -23.19 1.74
N ASN A 19 8.93 -24.33 1.88
CA ASN A 19 10.03 -24.72 1.01
C ASN A 19 9.57 -24.87 -0.46
N ARG A 20 8.42 -25.51 -0.69
CA ARG A 20 7.84 -25.62 -2.04
C ARG A 20 7.50 -24.25 -2.64
N PHE A 21 6.94 -23.35 -1.85
CA PHE A 21 6.66 -21.98 -2.30
C PHE A 21 7.94 -21.25 -2.72
N VAL A 22 8.98 -21.32 -1.89
CA VAL A 22 10.28 -20.71 -2.17
C VAL A 22 10.89 -21.33 -3.43
N GLU A 23 10.83 -22.64 -3.60
CA GLU A 23 11.37 -23.35 -4.76
C GLU A 23 10.69 -22.93 -6.07
N ILE A 24 9.37 -22.67 -6.03
CA ILE A 24 8.60 -22.18 -7.19
C ILE A 24 8.86 -20.68 -7.44
N ALA A 25 8.94 -19.86 -6.37
CA ALA A 25 9.02 -18.40 -6.48
C ALA A 25 10.44 -17.88 -6.73
N GLN A 26 11.46 -18.53 -6.16
CA GLN A 26 12.87 -18.12 -6.25
C GLN A 26 13.36 -17.99 -7.70
N PRO A 27 13.22 -18.99 -8.60
CA PRO A 27 13.75 -18.89 -9.96
C PRO A 27 13.12 -17.76 -10.78
N TYR A 28 11.92 -17.32 -10.43
CA TYR A 28 11.27 -16.19 -11.09
C TYR A 28 11.97 -14.88 -10.70
N PHE A 29 12.26 -14.63 -9.42
CA PHE A 29 12.79 -13.35 -8.95
C PHE A 29 14.31 -13.28 -8.78
N TYR A 30 14.98 -14.41 -8.52
CA TYR A 30 16.42 -14.43 -8.21
C TYR A 30 17.06 -15.81 -8.51
N PRO A 31 18.25 -15.87 -9.14
CA PRO A 31 18.85 -17.15 -9.53
C PRO A 31 19.17 -18.06 -8.33
N VAL A 32 18.96 -19.37 -8.51
CA VAL A 32 19.30 -20.39 -7.51
C VAL A 32 20.81 -20.56 -7.42
N MET A 33 21.38 -20.13 -6.30
CA MET A 33 22.79 -20.31 -5.90
C MET A 33 22.83 -20.77 -4.43
N PRO A 34 23.89 -21.44 -3.95
CA PRO A 34 24.01 -21.76 -2.53
C PRO A 34 23.95 -20.49 -1.66
N GLY A 35 23.01 -20.43 -0.72
CA GLY A 35 22.75 -19.23 0.12
C GLY A 35 21.78 -18.18 -0.46
N SER A 36 21.35 -18.35 -1.72
CA SER A 36 20.51 -17.40 -2.48
C SER A 36 19.14 -17.11 -1.85
N THR A 37 18.54 -18.07 -1.15
CA THR A 37 17.22 -17.89 -0.51
C THR A 37 17.21 -16.78 0.54
N ARG A 38 18.31 -16.59 1.30
CA ARG A 38 18.41 -15.49 2.26
C ARG A 38 18.48 -14.14 1.58
N THR A 39 19.22 -14.03 0.48
CA THR A 39 19.32 -12.81 -0.33
C THR A 39 17.97 -12.49 -0.98
N PHE A 40 17.28 -13.48 -1.53
CA PHE A 40 15.93 -13.32 -2.08
C PHE A 40 14.93 -12.78 -1.02
N LEU A 41 14.89 -13.40 0.16
CA LEU A 41 14.02 -12.95 1.26
C LEU A 41 14.39 -11.55 1.75
N GLY A 42 15.69 -11.23 1.82
CA GLY A 42 16.16 -9.89 2.16
C GLY A 42 15.70 -8.85 1.14
N LEU A 43 15.84 -9.11 -0.17
CA LEU A 43 15.37 -8.24 -1.24
C LEU A 43 13.85 -8.05 -1.22
N LEU A 44 13.10 -9.11 -0.91
CA LEU A 44 11.65 -9.06 -0.79
C LEU A 44 11.21 -8.20 0.40
N ALA A 45 11.82 -8.40 1.57
CA ALA A 45 11.55 -7.59 2.75
C ALA A 45 11.90 -6.12 2.53
N MET A 46 13.05 -5.83 1.90
CA MET A 46 13.47 -4.47 1.55
C MET A 46 12.48 -3.81 0.58
N THR A 47 12.01 -4.54 -0.44
CA THR A 47 10.98 -4.02 -1.36
C THR A 47 9.69 -3.68 -0.63
N LEU A 48 9.25 -4.54 0.30
CA LEU A 48 8.05 -4.31 1.10
C LEU A 48 8.21 -3.08 2.02
N ILE A 49 9.33 -2.99 2.73
CA ILE A 49 9.64 -1.85 3.61
C ILE A 49 9.72 -0.54 2.79
N SER A 50 10.36 -0.58 1.62
CA SER A 50 10.47 0.56 0.72
C SER A 50 9.11 1.04 0.24
N VAL A 51 8.22 0.13 -0.16
CA VAL A 51 6.85 0.49 -0.57
C VAL A 51 6.06 1.10 0.59
N VAL A 52 6.19 0.55 1.80
CA VAL A 52 5.51 1.10 2.99
C VAL A 52 6.03 2.50 3.31
N ALA A 53 7.34 2.70 3.34
CA ALA A 53 7.94 4.01 3.61
C ALA A 53 7.59 5.04 2.51
N PHE A 54 7.55 4.60 1.25
CA PHE A 54 7.15 5.45 0.12
C PHE A 54 5.68 5.85 0.22
N THR A 55 4.79 4.89 0.51
CA THR A 55 3.36 5.15 0.69
C THR A 55 3.10 6.08 1.87
N PHE A 56 3.85 5.91 2.97
CA PHE A 56 3.79 6.83 4.12
C PHE A 56 4.17 8.25 3.71
N CYS A 57 5.32 8.42 3.05
CA CYS A 57 5.79 9.73 2.57
C CYS A 57 4.80 10.36 1.59
N LEU A 58 4.23 9.56 0.69
CA LEU A 58 3.25 10.00 -0.29
C LEU A 58 1.95 10.42 0.38
N THR A 59 1.46 9.67 1.38
CA THR A 59 0.26 10.04 2.15
C THR A 59 0.45 11.37 2.89
N VAL A 60 1.59 11.55 3.55
CA VAL A 60 1.93 12.81 4.23
C VAL A 60 2.02 13.95 3.20
N GLY A 61 2.74 13.75 2.10
CA GLY A 61 2.91 14.74 1.05
C GLY A 61 1.59 15.13 0.37
N LEU A 62 0.73 14.16 0.05
CA LEU A 62 -0.60 14.41 -0.52
C LEU A 62 -1.51 15.15 0.45
N THR A 63 -1.41 14.89 1.75
CA THR A 63 -2.22 15.60 2.73
C THR A 63 -1.78 17.07 2.86
N LEU A 64 -0.47 17.32 2.94
CA LEU A 64 0.06 18.68 2.98
C LEU A 64 -0.26 19.45 1.69
N ALA A 65 -0.11 18.82 0.52
CA ALA A 65 -0.49 19.42 -0.75
C ALA A 65 -2.01 19.66 -0.82
N GLY A 66 -2.81 18.72 -0.34
CA GLY A 66 -4.26 18.82 -0.30
C GLY A 66 -4.74 19.97 0.59
N GLN A 67 -4.08 20.21 1.72
CA GLN A 67 -4.37 21.36 2.58
C GLN A 67 -4.19 22.69 1.86
N VAL A 68 -3.20 22.80 0.97
CA VAL A 68 -2.94 24.03 0.20
C VAL A 68 -3.92 24.20 -0.95
N ILE A 69 -4.32 23.11 -1.61
CA ILE A 69 -5.17 23.16 -2.81
C ILE A 69 -6.67 23.26 -2.45
N PHE A 70 -7.11 22.59 -1.38
CA PHE A 70 -8.52 22.54 -0.96
C PHE A 70 -8.65 22.72 0.57
N PRO A 71 -8.42 23.93 1.11
CA PRO A 71 -8.40 24.17 2.55
C PRO A 71 -9.74 23.83 3.23
N GLU A 72 -10.89 24.16 2.63
CA GLU A 72 -12.22 23.84 3.18
C GLU A 72 -12.46 22.32 3.33
N PHE A 73 -12.02 21.53 2.35
CA PHE A 73 -12.12 20.06 2.42
C PHE A 73 -11.29 19.50 3.57
N PHE A 74 -10.08 20.02 3.77
CA PHE A 74 -9.18 19.52 4.81
C PHE A 74 -9.50 20.05 6.21
N SER A 75 -10.13 21.23 6.34
CA SER A 75 -10.58 21.78 7.62
C SER A 75 -11.81 21.08 8.18
N GLU A 76 -12.70 20.57 7.33
CA GLU A 76 -13.92 19.90 7.79
C GLU A 76 -13.84 18.37 7.74
N LEU A 77 -13.37 17.81 6.62
CA LEU A 77 -13.38 16.36 6.42
C LEU A 77 -12.14 15.67 6.99
N ALA A 78 -11.00 16.36 6.93
CA ALA A 78 -9.69 15.79 7.24
C ALA A 78 -9.03 16.43 8.47
N ALA A 79 -9.73 17.22 9.29
CA ALA A 79 -9.14 17.88 10.46
C ALA A 79 -8.43 16.88 11.38
N GLN A 80 -9.04 15.73 11.65
CA GLN A 80 -8.42 14.64 12.42
C GLN A 80 -7.20 14.01 11.70
N LEU A 81 -7.22 13.97 10.36
CA LEU A 81 -6.11 13.47 9.56
C LEU A 81 -4.92 14.44 9.61
N VAL A 82 -5.20 15.74 9.49
CA VAL A 82 -4.22 16.83 9.57
C VAL A 82 -3.61 16.92 10.95
N GLU A 83 -4.42 16.81 12.01
CA GLU A 83 -3.94 16.79 13.40
C GLU A 83 -2.99 15.60 13.63
N ARG A 84 -3.37 14.40 13.16
CA ARG A 84 -2.47 13.23 13.22
C ARG A 84 -1.19 13.47 12.45
N ILE A 85 -1.24 14.06 11.26
CA ILE A 85 -0.03 14.32 10.46
C ILE A 85 0.86 15.36 11.13
N ASN A 86 0.29 16.42 11.70
CA ASN A 86 1.06 17.42 12.45
C ASN A 86 1.74 16.80 13.68
N HIS A 87 1.04 15.92 14.41
CA HIS A 87 1.65 15.14 15.49
C HIS A 87 2.77 14.22 14.97
N LEU A 88 2.58 13.58 13.81
CA LEU A 88 3.63 12.76 13.19
C LEU A 88 4.80 13.60 12.69
N MET A 89 4.59 14.83 12.21
CA MET A 89 5.65 15.74 11.81
C MET A 89 6.48 16.22 13.00
N GLY A 90 5.87 16.33 14.19
CA GLY A 90 6.60 16.56 15.44
C GLY A 90 7.39 15.35 15.97
N SER A 91 7.20 14.16 15.38
CA SER A 91 7.87 12.92 15.77
C SER A 91 9.06 12.61 14.84
N PRO A 92 9.98 11.70 15.20
CA PRO A 92 11.06 11.27 14.30
C PRO A 92 10.57 10.42 13.10
N ALA A 93 9.28 10.11 13.00
CA ALA A 93 8.72 9.24 11.95
C ALA A 93 9.03 9.68 10.50
N PRO A 94 8.94 10.97 10.11
CA PRO A 94 9.27 11.40 8.75
C PRO A 94 10.75 11.19 8.43
N VAL A 95 11.64 11.47 9.40
CA VAL A 95 13.08 11.27 9.25
C VAL A 95 13.40 9.79 9.09
N VAL A 96 12.79 8.92 9.90
CA VAL A 96 12.94 7.46 9.79
C VAL A 96 12.45 6.96 8.43
N ALA A 97 11.32 7.46 7.93
CA ALA A 97 10.80 7.08 6.62
C ALA A 97 11.76 7.47 5.48
N ILE A 98 12.28 8.70 5.50
CA ILE A 98 13.24 9.18 4.50
C ILE A 98 14.55 8.39 4.59
N ALA A 99 15.10 8.20 5.79
CA ALA A 99 16.31 7.41 6.00
C ALA A 99 16.14 5.98 5.49
N THR A 100 14.98 5.36 5.76
CA THR A 100 14.65 4.02 5.28
C THR A 100 14.61 3.97 3.75
N LEU A 101 14.01 4.97 3.08
CA LEU A 101 13.99 5.05 1.62
C LEU A 101 15.40 5.22 1.03
N LEU A 102 16.25 6.04 1.65
CA LEU A 102 17.63 6.24 1.22
C LEU A 102 18.46 4.96 1.39
N ILE A 103 18.34 4.28 2.53
CA ILE A 103 19.03 3.00 2.79
C ILE A 103 18.59 1.94 1.78
N ASN A 104 17.27 1.78 1.56
CA ASN A 104 16.74 0.83 0.58
C ASN A 104 17.23 1.15 -0.85
N SER A 105 17.24 2.43 -1.24
CA SER A 105 17.73 2.87 -2.54
C SER A 105 19.23 2.58 -2.71
N PHE A 106 20.02 2.80 -1.66
CA PHE A 106 21.45 2.52 -1.65
C PHE A 106 21.75 1.02 -1.76
N ILE A 107 21.01 0.17 -1.04
CA ILE A 107 21.15 -1.28 -1.12
C ILE A 107 20.80 -1.79 -2.53
N ILE A 108 19.72 -1.32 -3.13
CA ILE A 108 19.34 -1.68 -4.50
C ILE A 108 20.42 -1.22 -5.50
N PHE A 109 21.01 -0.05 -5.27
CA PHE A 109 22.11 0.45 -6.09
C PHE A 109 23.37 -0.44 -6.00
N CYS A 110 23.74 -0.89 -4.80
CA CYS A 110 24.86 -1.82 -4.59
C CYS A 110 24.59 -3.21 -5.22
N PHE A 111 23.36 -3.71 -5.15
CA PHE A 111 22.96 -4.99 -5.74
C PHE A 111 22.52 -4.88 -7.22
N ARG A 112 22.75 -3.72 -7.88
CA ARG A 112 22.23 -3.44 -9.22
C ARG A 112 22.77 -4.40 -10.30
N ASN A 113 24.00 -4.89 -10.18
CA ASN A 113 24.60 -5.77 -11.18
C ASN A 113 23.92 -7.15 -11.31
N PRO A 114 23.69 -7.93 -10.22
CA PRO A 114 22.94 -9.19 -10.31
C PRO A 114 21.44 -8.99 -10.58
N LEU A 115 20.88 -7.81 -10.30
CA LEU A 115 19.46 -7.49 -10.51
C LEU A 115 19.12 -7.04 -11.95
N LYS A 116 20.11 -6.67 -12.77
CA LYS A 116 19.89 -6.13 -14.13
C LYS A 116 19.04 -7.04 -15.02
N GLU A 117 19.23 -8.34 -14.92
CA GLU A 117 18.56 -9.33 -15.76
C GLU A 117 17.06 -9.50 -15.40
N ARG A 118 16.69 -9.18 -14.16
CA ARG A 118 15.34 -9.43 -13.58
C ARG A 118 14.68 -8.18 -12.99
N TRP A 119 15.24 -7.00 -13.26
CA TRP A 119 14.73 -5.72 -12.72
C TRP A 119 13.27 -5.47 -13.08
N LYS A 120 12.84 -5.90 -14.28
CA LYS A 120 11.43 -5.80 -14.72
C LYS A 120 10.48 -6.48 -13.74
N GLN A 121 10.80 -7.69 -13.26
CA GLN A 121 9.94 -8.46 -12.37
C GLN A 121 9.84 -7.81 -10.98
N TRP A 122 10.95 -7.28 -10.48
CA TRP A 122 11.00 -6.52 -9.23
C TRP A 122 10.23 -5.20 -9.32
N SER A 123 10.35 -4.47 -10.43
CA SER A 123 9.56 -3.26 -10.66
C SER A 123 8.06 -3.56 -10.74
N PHE A 124 7.64 -4.65 -11.39
CA PHE A 124 6.23 -5.06 -11.40
C PHE A 124 5.73 -5.45 -10.00
N LEU A 125 6.54 -6.16 -9.20
CA LEU A 125 6.18 -6.50 -7.82
C LEU A 125 6.04 -5.24 -6.95
N ALA A 126 7.01 -4.34 -7.00
CA ALA A 126 6.98 -3.08 -6.26
C ALA A 126 5.79 -2.21 -6.69
N CYS A 127 5.54 -2.11 -7.99
CA CYS A 127 4.38 -1.40 -8.54
C CYS A 127 3.07 -2.04 -8.07
N LEU A 128 2.94 -3.36 -8.11
CA LEU A 128 1.76 -4.08 -7.64
C LEU A 128 1.51 -3.85 -6.14
N LEU A 129 2.56 -3.90 -5.32
CA LEU A 129 2.48 -3.64 -3.87
C LEU A 129 2.05 -2.19 -3.60
N PHE A 130 2.68 -1.23 -4.26
CA PHE A 130 2.32 0.18 -4.17
C PHE A 130 0.86 0.42 -4.56
N LEU A 131 0.43 -0.17 -5.67
CA LEU A 131 -0.92 -0.02 -6.17
C LEU A 131 -1.94 -0.74 -5.28
N SER A 132 -1.55 -1.83 -4.60
CA SER A 132 -2.33 -2.46 -3.54
C SER A 132 -2.54 -1.51 -2.36
N PHE A 133 -1.51 -0.78 -1.94
CA PHE A 133 -1.63 0.25 -0.92
C PHE A 133 -2.52 1.41 -1.39
N ALA A 134 -2.38 1.86 -2.64
CA ALA A 134 -3.21 2.90 -3.22
C ALA A 134 -4.70 2.51 -3.22
N VAL A 135 -5.03 1.26 -3.59
CA VAL A 135 -6.42 0.75 -3.53
C VAL A 135 -6.96 0.75 -2.10
N ASN A 136 -6.16 0.33 -1.13
CA ASN A 136 -6.58 0.40 0.28
C ASN A 136 -6.75 1.85 0.75
N GLY A 137 -5.86 2.76 0.37
CA GLY A 137 -5.95 4.19 0.68
C GLY A 137 -7.21 4.83 0.09
N MET A 138 -7.54 4.52 -1.16
CA MET A 138 -8.79 4.97 -1.80
C MET A 138 -10.02 4.44 -1.08
N ASN A 139 -10.02 3.16 -0.66
CA ASN A 139 -11.14 2.61 0.12
C ASN A 139 -11.35 3.38 1.41
N VAL A 140 -10.27 3.70 2.13
CA VAL A 140 -10.34 4.52 3.35
C VAL A 140 -10.88 5.92 3.03
N ALA A 141 -10.37 6.58 1.98
CA ALA A 141 -10.84 7.91 1.57
C ALA A 141 -12.33 7.93 1.22
N ILE A 142 -12.80 6.93 0.47
CA ILE A 142 -14.22 6.74 0.14
C ILE A 142 -15.06 6.59 1.41
N SER A 143 -14.61 5.79 2.38
CA SER A 143 -15.31 5.63 3.67
C SER A 143 -15.39 6.93 4.47
N TYR A 144 -14.36 7.78 4.44
CA TYR A 144 -14.42 9.10 5.07
C TYR A 144 -15.49 9.99 4.42
N VAL A 145 -15.43 10.16 3.09
CA VAL A 145 -16.40 11.01 2.39
C VAL A 145 -17.83 10.53 2.58
N PHE A 146 -18.05 9.21 2.55
CA PHE A 146 -19.36 8.63 2.78
C PHE A 146 -19.94 8.97 4.16
N ARG A 147 -19.13 8.88 5.23
CA ARG A 147 -19.56 9.26 6.58
C ARG A 147 -20.02 10.72 6.66
N PHE A 148 -19.38 11.61 5.91
CA PHE A 148 -19.78 13.01 5.88
C PHE A 148 -21.04 13.27 5.06
N LEU A 149 -21.26 12.53 3.97
CA LEU A 149 -22.55 12.53 3.27
C LEU A 149 -23.69 12.11 4.19
N GLU A 150 -23.50 11.06 5.01
CA GLU A 150 -24.48 10.65 6.01
C GLU A 150 -24.74 11.73 7.07
N ASN A 151 -23.68 12.41 7.54
CA ASN A 151 -23.81 13.49 8.50
C ASN A 151 -24.55 14.71 7.94
N ALA A 152 -24.23 15.14 6.71
CA ALA A 152 -24.91 16.24 6.04
C ALA A 152 -26.40 15.93 5.80
N LEU A 153 -26.70 14.68 5.41
CA LEU A 153 -28.07 14.20 5.24
C LEU A 153 -28.86 14.26 6.55
N ASN A 154 -28.23 13.85 7.66
CA ASN A 154 -28.84 13.90 8.99
C ASN A 154 -29.08 15.34 9.49
N GLN A 155 -28.17 16.27 9.18
CA GLN A 155 -28.29 17.68 9.55
C GLN A 155 -29.20 18.48 8.61
N LYS A 156 -29.66 17.87 7.50
CA LYS A 156 -30.54 18.48 6.48
C LYS A 156 -29.94 19.74 5.83
N GLU A 157 -28.61 19.80 5.73
CA GLU A 157 -27.92 20.91 5.07
C GLU A 157 -27.75 20.60 3.57
N GLU A 158 -28.70 21.07 2.77
CA GLU A 158 -28.76 20.76 1.33
C GLU A 158 -27.54 21.29 0.56
N ALA A 159 -27.07 22.50 0.88
CA ALA A 159 -25.94 23.11 0.17
C ALA A 159 -24.63 22.31 0.33
N VAL A 160 -24.36 21.87 1.56
CA VAL A 160 -23.17 21.10 1.92
C VAL A 160 -23.22 19.69 1.33
N PHE A 161 -24.41 19.09 1.29
CA PHE A 161 -24.62 17.78 0.67
C PHE A 161 -24.23 17.76 -0.82
N TRP A 162 -24.69 18.73 -1.61
CA TRP A 162 -24.38 18.79 -3.05
C TRP A 162 -22.90 19.02 -3.32
N GLN A 163 -22.22 19.82 -2.48
CA GLN A 163 -20.78 20.05 -2.59
C GLN A 163 -20.00 18.73 -2.37
N PHE A 164 -20.30 18.00 -1.30
CA PHE A 164 -19.63 16.72 -1.03
C PHE A 164 -19.99 15.62 -2.03
N LEU A 165 -21.19 15.65 -2.61
CA LEU A 165 -21.59 14.70 -3.64
C LEU A 165 -20.71 14.81 -4.89
N TRP A 166 -20.40 16.03 -5.34
CA TRP A 166 -19.49 16.25 -6.46
C TRP A 166 -18.06 15.77 -6.18
N ILE A 167 -17.57 15.99 -4.95
CA ILE A 167 -16.24 15.53 -4.55
C ILE A 167 -16.20 14.00 -4.51
N TYR A 168 -17.25 13.36 -3.99
CA TYR A 168 -17.41 11.91 -4.01
C TYR A 168 -17.40 11.34 -5.44
N ALA A 169 -18.16 11.96 -6.36
CA ALA A 169 -18.16 11.56 -7.76
C ALA A 169 -16.77 11.68 -8.40
N GLY A 170 -16.03 12.77 -8.10
CA GLY A 170 -14.65 12.95 -8.54
C GLY A 170 -13.70 11.86 -8.04
N ILE A 171 -13.81 11.46 -6.77
CA ILE A 171 -13.01 10.37 -6.20
C ILE A 171 -13.30 9.05 -6.91
N ILE A 172 -14.57 8.74 -7.21
CA ILE A 172 -14.92 7.52 -7.95
C ILE A 172 -14.31 7.52 -9.35
N ILE A 173 -14.41 8.64 -10.07
CA ILE A 173 -13.85 8.78 -11.41
C ILE A 173 -12.33 8.53 -11.40
N LEU A 174 -11.62 8.96 -10.36
CA LEU A 174 -10.20 8.68 -10.17
C LEU A 174 -9.92 7.26 -9.67
N ALA A 175 -10.81 6.67 -8.87
CA ALA A 175 -10.61 5.35 -8.28
C ALA A 175 -10.72 4.23 -9.32
N VAL A 176 -11.67 4.35 -10.26
CA VAL A 176 -11.90 3.37 -11.33
C VAL A 176 -10.62 3.06 -12.14
N PRO A 177 -9.92 4.04 -12.75
CA PRO A 177 -8.72 3.75 -13.53
C PRO A 177 -7.59 3.14 -12.69
N VAL A 178 -7.46 3.54 -11.42
CA VAL A 178 -6.46 2.96 -10.52
C VAL A 178 -6.75 1.49 -10.23
N VAL A 179 -8.00 1.14 -9.92
CA VAL A 179 -8.42 -0.26 -9.66
C VAL A 179 -8.28 -1.13 -10.92
N ILE A 180 -8.64 -0.60 -12.10
CA ILE A 180 -8.47 -1.32 -13.37
C ILE A 180 -6.98 -1.57 -13.65
N THR A 181 -6.14 -0.56 -13.47
CA THR A 181 -4.68 -0.67 -13.64
C THR A 181 -4.09 -1.71 -12.68
N TYR A 182 -4.56 -1.72 -11.43
CA TYR A 182 -4.16 -2.71 -10.43
C TYR A 182 -4.48 -4.13 -10.86
N ARG A 183 -5.71 -4.35 -11.32
CA ARG A 183 -6.13 -5.65 -11.83
C ARG A 183 -5.30 -6.07 -13.05
N TYR A 184 -5.04 -5.15 -13.98
CA TYR A 184 -4.23 -5.41 -15.16
C TYR A 184 -2.80 -5.84 -14.80
N ILE A 185 -2.12 -5.08 -13.93
CA ILE A 185 -0.74 -5.39 -13.50
C ILE A 185 -0.68 -6.73 -12.76
N ARG A 186 -1.66 -7.01 -11.89
CA ARG A 186 -1.76 -8.29 -11.19
C ARG A 186 -1.85 -9.46 -12.16
N LEU A 187 -2.71 -9.36 -13.18
CA LEU A 187 -2.89 -10.40 -14.20
C LEU A 187 -1.63 -10.54 -15.07
N LYS A 188 -1.01 -9.43 -15.47
CA LYS A 188 0.26 -9.43 -16.21
C LYS A 188 1.37 -10.14 -15.44
N LEU A 189 1.52 -9.88 -14.14
CA LEU A 189 2.51 -10.54 -13.31
C LEU A 189 2.24 -12.06 -13.18
N ALA A 190 0.98 -12.45 -13.02
CA ALA A 190 0.58 -13.86 -12.98
C ALA A 190 0.87 -14.60 -14.29
N LEU A 191 0.81 -13.90 -15.44
CA LEU A 191 1.14 -14.47 -16.74
C LEU A 191 2.66 -14.65 -16.91
N TYR A 192 3.47 -13.71 -16.44
CA TYR A 192 4.93 -13.85 -16.47
C TYR A 192 5.45 -14.95 -15.54
N TRP A 193 4.69 -15.30 -14.49
CA TRP A 193 5.05 -16.37 -13.56
C TRP A 193 4.94 -17.77 -14.20
N ARG A 194 4.07 -17.97 -15.19
CA ARG A 194 3.90 -19.24 -15.90
C ARG A 194 5.03 -19.46 -16.91
#